data_AF-A0A3A8JCI5-F1
#
_entry.id   AF-A0A3A8JCI5-F1
#
_cell.length_a   1.000
_cell.length_b   1.000
_cell.length_c   1.000
_cell.angle_alpha   90.00
_cell.angle_beta   90.00
_cell.angle_gamma   90.00
#
_symmetry.space_group_name_H-M   'P 1'
#
loop_
_entity.id
_entity.type
_entity.pdbx_description
1 polymer ?
#
loop_
_entity_poly.entity_id
_entity_poly.type
_entity_poly.pdbx_seq_one_letter_code
_entity_poly.pdbx_strand_id
1 'polypeptide(L)'
;MPELMYREALNQALAEEMERDANVFLIGEEVGRYNGAFKVSQGLLDKFGSARIIDAPISELGFTGLSVGAAAVGLRPVVEMMTWNFAILAMDQIVNNAAKLRHMSGGQLRCPIVFRGPGGAGGRLSSQHSQSLEANYAHFPGLKVIAPATPADAKGMLKSAIRDENPVIMFEGERLYALKGEVPEGEHIVPLGVADVKREGTDVTLITWSRMYYFCMEAAEALEKEGISVEVLDLRTLRPLDEEAILKSVRKTNRAVICEEGWALAGIGASVVDLIQSQAFDELDAPVVRVTGLDVNMSYAANLENATQPDAPKIIAAIKKVLYREGA
;
A
#
# COMPACT_ATOMS: atom_id res chain seq x y z
N MET A 1 22.34 -9.03 5.47
CA MET A 1 21.10 -8.23 5.43
C MET A 1 20.63 -8.04 6.86
N PRO A 2 20.61 -6.80 7.37
CA PRO A 2 20.05 -6.50 8.68
C PRO A 2 18.55 -6.79 8.70
N GLU A 3 18.06 -7.27 9.84
CA GLU A 3 16.64 -7.39 10.12
C GLU A 3 16.16 -6.08 10.76
N LEU A 4 15.17 -5.44 10.14
CA LEU A 4 14.61 -4.16 10.60
C LEU A 4 13.11 -4.30 10.80
N MET A 5 12.56 -3.56 11.75
CA MET A 5 11.11 -3.34 11.79
C MET A 5 10.68 -2.52 10.57
N TYR A 6 9.46 -2.74 10.06
CA TYR A 6 8.87 -2.00 8.95
C TYR A 6 8.97 -0.48 9.16
N ARG A 7 8.67 0.01 10.37
CA ARG A 7 8.81 1.43 10.74
C ARG A 7 10.26 1.94 10.71
N GLU A 8 11.22 1.09 11.05
CA GLU A 8 12.66 1.44 11.00
C GLU A 8 13.15 1.48 9.55
N ALA A 9 12.63 0.60 8.69
CA ALA A 9 12.92 0.60 7.27
C ALA A 9 12.40 1.89 6.58
N LEU A 10 11.18 2.34 6.94
CA LEU A 10 10.65 3.65 6.53
C LEU A 10 11.49 4.82 7.07
N ASN A 11 11.88 4.77 8.35
CA ASN A 11 12.73 5.79 8.97
C ASN A 11 14.07 5.92 8.23
N GLN A 12 14.72 4.80 7.92
CA GLN A 12 15.95 4.78 7.14
C GLN A 12 15.75 5.37 5.74
N ALA A 13 14.67 5.01 5.05
CA ALA A 13 14.35 5.60 3.75
C ALA A 13 14.21 7.13 3.81
N LEU A 14 13.48 7.65 4.80
CA LEU A 14 13.35 9.11 5.00
C LEU A 14 14.71 9.75 5.27
N ALA A 15 15.48 9.20 6.19
CA ALA A 15 16.78 9.75 6.55
C ALA A 15 17.76 9.78 5.36
N GLU A 16 17.85 8.68 4.62
CA GLU A 16 18.74 8.56 3.45
C GLU A 16 18.35 9.55 2.34
N GLU A 17 17.06 9.71 2.03
CA GLU A 17 16.63 10.66 0.99
C GLU A 17 16.73 12.12 1.44
N MET A 18 16.56 12.41 2.73
CA MET A 18 16.77 13.75 3.29
C MET A 18 18.24 14.16 3.35
N GLU A 19 19.16 13.21 3.56
CA GLU A 19 20.60 13.41 3.43
C GLU A 19 21.00 13.65 1.96
N ARG A 20 20.39 12.90 1.05
CA ARG A 20 20.67 12.97 -0.38
C ARG A 20 20.20 14.28 -1.01
N ASP A 21 19.04 14.79 -0.61
CA ASP A 21 18.41 15.96 -1.22
C ASP A 21 17.94 16.97 -0.17
N ALA A 22 18.52 18.17 -0.21
CA ALA A 22 18.20 19.26 0.70
C ALA A 22 16.75 19.78 0.55
N ASN A 23 16.08 19.47 -0.56
CA ASN A 23 14.71 19.88 -0.83
C ASN A 23 13.65 18.96 -0.21
N VAL A 24 14.04 17.78 0.30
CA VAL A 24 13.10 16.81 0.90
C VAL A 24 12.79 17.20 2.33
N PHE A 25 11.53 17.37 2.71
CA PHE A 25 11.18 17.63 4.12
C PHE A 25 9.95 16.83 4.52
N LEU A 26 9.84 16.53 5.82
CA LEU A 26 8.69 15.84 6.39
C LEU A 26 7.78 16.86 7.08
N ILE A 27 6.48 16.79 6.80
CA ILE A 27 5.45 17.59 7.46
C ILE A 27 4.24 16.71 7.78
N GLY A 28 3.69 16.90 8.97
CA GLY A 28 2.50 16.21 9.43
C GLY A 28 2.26 16.46 10.91
N GLU A 29 1.19 15.91 11.44
CA GLU A 29 0.90 15.97 12.86
C GLU A 29 1.88 15.07 13.63
N GLU A 30 2.48 15.58 14.69
CA GLU A 30 3.34 14.83 15.62
C GLU A 30 4.66 14.26 15.04
N VAL A 31 5.00 14.55 13.77
CA VAL A 31 6.19 14.02 13.09
C VAL A 31 7.51 14.48 13.71
N GLY A 32 7.51 15.62 14.40
CA GLY A 32 8.68 16.24 15.01
C GLY A 32 8.85 15.85 16.46
N ARG A 33 8.37 16.70 17.38
CA ARG A 33 8.69 16.60 18.82
C ARG A 33 8.20 15.31 19.47
N TYR A 34 7.09 14.75 18.97
CA TYR A 34 6.54 13.50 19.47
C TYR A 34 7.23 12.26 18.86
N ASN A 35 8.22 12.46 17.99
CA ASN A 35 8.92 11.41 17.25
C ASN A 35 8.00 10.60 16.31
N GLY A 36 6.90 11.17 15.85
CA GLY A 36 5.89 10.53 15.01
C GLY A 36 4.87 9.72 15.82
N ALA A 37 3.60 9.75 15.41
CA ALA A 37 2.51 9.04 16.07
C ALA A 37 2.81 7.54 16.24
N PHE A 38 3.37 6.92 15.18
CA PHE A 38 3.77 5.50 15.16
C PHE A 38 5.29 5.26 15.21
N LYS A 39 6.06 6.31 15.56
CA LYS A 39 7.52 6.26 15.66
C LYS A 39 8.27 6.02 14.34
N VAL A 40 7.62 6.24 13.20
CA VAL A 40 8.28 6.18 11.88
C VAL A 40 9.29 7.31 11.70
N SER A 41 9.03 8.50 12.23
CA SER A 41 9.93 9.67 12.12
C SER A 41 10.86 9.85 13.33
N GLN A 42 11.02 8.82 14.15
CA GLN A 42 11.81 8.89 15.38
C GLN A 42 13.25 9.36 15.12
N GLY A 43 13.71 10.34 15.91
CA GLY A 43 15.07 10.89 15.85
C GLY A 43 15.36 11.81 14.66
N LEU A 44 14.43 11.96 13.70
CA LEU A 44 14.68 12.77 12.51
C LEU A 44 14.74 14.27 12.84
N LEU A 45 13.96 14.74 13.82
CA LEU A 45 14.00 16.15 14.24
C LEU A 45 15.38 16.53 14.78
N ASP A 46 15.96 15.70 15.65
CA ASP A 46 17.29 15.95 16.21
C ASP A 46 18.37 15.94 15.12
N LYS A 47 18.18 15.11 14.09
CA LYS A 47 19.13 14.95 12.98
C LYS A 47 19.06 16.09 11.94
N PHE A 48 17.86 16.52 11.55
CA PHE A 48 17.67 17.46 10.43
C PHE A 48 17.13 18.84 10.84
N GLY A 49 16.70 19.00 12.08
CA GLY A 49 16.17 20.25 12.61
C GLY A 49 14.75 20.61 12.15
N SER A 50 14.18 21.63 12.79
CA SER A 50 12.79 22.04 12.61
C SER A 50 12.47 22.68 11.25
N ALA A 51 13.48 22.99 10.44
CA ALA A 51 13.28 23.45 9.07
C ALA A 51 12.96 22.30 8.11
N ARG A 52 13.27 21.06 8.49
CA ARG A 52 13.14 19.87 7.63
C ARG A 52 12.17 18.83 8.21
N ILE A 53 11.90 18.89 9.51
CA ILE A 53 10.88 18.08 10.20
C ILE A 53 9.89 19.04 10.86
N ILE A 54 8.67 19.12 10.32
CA ILE A 54 7.71 20.18 10.62
C ILE A 54 6.45 19.57 11.25
N ASP A 55 6.24 19.85 12.53
CA ASP A 55 4.96 19.57 13.19
C ASP A 55 3.88 20.53 12.65
N ALA A 56 2.85 19.98 12.02
CA ALA A 56 1.70 20.72 11.54
C ALA A 56 0.60 20.82 12.62
N PRO A 57 -0.25 21.86 12.59
CA PRO A 57 -1.54 21.83 13.29
C PRO A 57 -2.44 20.73 12.73
N ILE A 58 -3.46 20.33 13.49
CA ILE A 58 -4.50 19.37 13.05
C ILE A 58 -5.38 20.07 12.00
N SER A 59 -4.94 20.02 10.75
CA SER A 59 -5.46 20.81 9.63
C SER A 59 -4.99 20.19 8.31
N GLU A 60 -5.42 18.95 8.06
CA GLU A 60 -4.96 18.09 6.96
C GLU A 60 -5.07 18.79 5.61
N LEU A 61 -6.20 19.45 5.34
CA LEU A 61 -6.38 20.24 4.13
C LEU A 61 -5.31 21.35 4.00
N GLY A 62 -5.01 22.04 5.09
CA GLY A 62 -4.10 23.18 5.13
C GLY A 62 -2.65 22.78 4.87
N PHE A 63 -2.10 21.85 5.66
CA PHE A 63 -0.70 21.44 5.49
C PHE A 63 -0.47 20.66 4.20
N THR A 64 -1.49 19.95 3.70
CA THR A 64 -1.44 19.29 2.38
C THR A 64 -1.36 20.33 1.27
N GLY A 65 -2.22 21.36 1.29
CA GLY A 65 -2.18 22.43 0.28
C GLY A 65 -0.89 23.24 0.31
N LEU A 66 -0.36 23.52 1.51
CA LEU A 66 0.96 24.13 1.67
C LEU A 66 2.05 23.27 1.01
N SER A 67 1.99 21.96 1.22
CA SER A 67 2.96 21.02 0.66
C SER A 67 2.85 20.91 -0.87
N VAL A 68 1.64 20.90 -1.41
CA VAL A 68 1.42 20.95 -2.87
C VAL A 68 2.02 22.23 -3.47
N GLY A 69 1.80 23.37 -2.83
CA GLY A 69 2.42 24.64 -3.22
C GLY A 69 3.95 24.60 -3.15
N ALA A 70 4.50 24.04 -2.07
CA ALA A 70 5.95 23.84 -1.89
C ALA A 70 6.55 22.95 -2.99
N ALA A 71 5.87 21.87 -3.34
CA ALA A 71 6.26 20.97 -4.43
C ALA A 71 6.28 21.68 -5.79
N ALA A 72 5.27 22.50 -6.06
CA ALA A 72 5.16 23.26 -7.30
C ALA A 72 6.29 24.29 -7.49
N VAL A 73 6.90 24.77 -6.40
CA VAL A 73 8.04 25.72 -6.44
C VAL A 73 9.41 25.06 -6.25
N GLY A 74 9.48 23.72 -6.30
CA GLY A 74 10.74 22.97 -6.38
C GLY A 74 11.17 22.22 -5.12
N LEU A 75 10.37 22.23 -4.04
CA LEU A 75 10.63 21.38 -2.88
C LEU A 75 10.09 19.96 -3.10
N ARG A 76 10.46 19.02 -2.20
CA ARG A 76 10.05 17.61 -2.27
C ARG A 76 9.41 17.14 -0.97
N PRO A 77 8.21 17.65 -0.62
CA PRO A 77 7.56 17.30 0.62
C PRO A 77 7.20 15.81 0.70
N VAL A 78 7.42 15.25 1.88
CA VAL A 78 6.80 14.02 2.37
C VAL A 78 5.76 14.44 3.39
N VAL A 79 4.49 14.23 3.06
CA VAL A 79 3.34 14.61 3.87
C VAL A 79 2.85 13.36 4.61
N GLU A 80 2.92 13.38 5.93
CA GLU A 80 2.39 12.32 6.78
C GLU A 80 0.95 12.63 7.17
N MET A 81 0.05 11.73 6.78
CA MET A 81 -1.29 11.63 7.34
C MET A 81 -1.21 10.68 8.52
N MET A 82 -1.66 11.11 9.71
CA MET A 82 -1.65 10.24 10.90
C MET A 82 -2.38 8.92 10.62
N THR A 83 -3.48 8.99 9.85
CA THR A 83 -4.07 7.85 9.16
C THR A 83 -4.76 8.30 7.88
N TRP A 84 -4.86 7.42 6.89
CA TRP A 84 -5.59 7.69 5.64
C TRP A 84 -7.05 8.07 5.85
N ASN A 85 -7.68 7.67 6.97
CA ASN A 85 -9.03 8.11 7.32
C ASN A 85 -9.15 9.64 7.38
N PHE A 86 -8.09 10.34 7.84
CA PHE A 86 -8.08 11.79 7.97
C PHE A 86 -7.77 12.50 6.64
N ALA A 87 -7.10 11.80 5.73
CA ALA A 87 -6.80 12.29 4.38
C ALA A 87 -8.07 12.60 3.56
N ILE A 88 -9.24 12.11 3.97
CA ILE A 88 -10.54 12.51 3.39
C ILE A 88 -10.70 14.04 3.41
N LEU A 89 -10.27 14.71 4.48
CA LEU A 89 -10.32 16.17 4.57
C LEU A 89 -9.39 16.87 3.56
N ALA A 90 -8.29 16.22 3.18
CA ALA A 90 -7.28 16.75 2.29
C ALA A 90 -7.42 16.29 0.83
N MET A 91 -8.46 15.51 0.51
CA MET A 91 -8.60 14.83 -0.78
C MET A 91 -8.62 15.80 -1.97
N ASP A 92 -9.22 16.99 -1.82
CA ASP A 92 -9.21 18.01 -2.87
C ASP A 92 -7.78 18.48 -3.21
N GLN A 93 -6.92 18.68 -2.22
CA GLN A 93 -5.53 19.06 -2.44
C GLN A 93 -4.75 17.96 -3.14
N ILE A 94 -4.96 16.71 -2.74
CA ILE A 94 -4.30 15.55 -3.37
C ILE A 94 -4.78 15.37 -4.82
N VAL A 95 -6.08 15.39 -5.06
CA VAL A 95 -6.66 15.03 -6.36
C VAL A 95 -6.66 16.20 -7.33
N ASN A 96 -7.19 17.35 -6.94
CA ASN A 96 -7.36 18.47 -7.87
C ASN A 96 -6.08 19.31 -7.99
N ASN A 97 -5.36 19.52 -6.89
CA ASN A 97 -4.22 20.44 -6.87
C ASN A 97 -2.86 19.74 -7.06
N ALA A 98 -2.71 18.47 -6.70
CA ALA A 98 -1.48 17.71 -6.93
C ALA A 98 -1.55 16.87 -8.22
N ALA A 99 -2.46 15.88 -8.28
CA ALA A 99 -2.49 14.87 -9.34
C ALA A 99 -2.63 15.47 -10.75
N LYS A 100 -3.46 16.50 -10.88
CA LYS A 100 -3.81 17.10 -12.17
C LYS A 100 -2.87 18.24 -12.59
N LEU A 101 -2.01 18.73 -11.67
CA LEU A 101 -1.21 19.94 -11.87
C LEU A 101 -0.34 19.88 -13.12
N ARG A 102 0.38 18.76 -13.29
CA ARG A 102 1.27 18.56 -14.43
C ARG A 102 0.52 18.52 -15.75
N HIS A 103 -0.65 17.88 -15.78
CA HIS A 103 -1.45 17.80 -17.00
C HIS A 103 -2.08 19.15 -17.36
N MET A 104 -2.74 19.82 -16.41
CA MET A 104 -3.42 21.10 -16.66
C MET A 104 -2.46 22.23 -17.04
N SER A 105 -1.21 22.18 -16.55
CA SER A 105 -0.16 23.14 -16.92
C SER A 105 0.55 22.82 -18.24
N GLY A 106 0.13 21.78 -18.97
CA GLY A 106 0.82 21.35 -20.19
C GLY A 106 2.27 20.90 -19.95
N GLY A 107 2.55 20.35 -18.76
CA GLY A 107 3.87 19.89 -18.35
C GLY A 107 4.81 20.98 -17.83
N GLN A 108 4.37 22.23 -17.72
CA GLN A 108 5.17 23.34 -17.20
C GLN A 108 5.43 23.24 -15.70
N LEU A 109 4.47 22.69 -14.95
CA LEU A 109 4.59 22.44 -13.52
C LEU A 109 4.73 20.94 -13.24
N ARG A 110 5.53 20.60 -12.23
CA ARG A 110 5.64 19.26 -11.65
C ARG A 110 5.11 19.31 -10.22
N CYS A 111 4.89 18.13 -9.64
CA CYS A 111 4.48 18.03 -8.23
C CYS A 111 5.20 16.81 -7.59
N PRO A 112 6.51 16.92 -7.32
CA PRO A 112 7.25 15.88 -6.59
C PRO A 112 6.84 15.89 -5.12
N ILE A 113 5.81 15.09 -4.77
CA ILE A 113 5.24 15.03 -3.43
C ILE A 113 4.89 13.58 -3.09
N VAL A 114 5.17 13.18 -1.85
CA VAL A 114 4.74 11.90 -1.31
C VAL A 114 3.71 12.16 -0.24
N PHE A 115 2.55 11.52 -0.32
CA PHE A 115 1.60 11.44 0.79
C PHE A 115 1.67 10.03 1.35
N ARG A 116 1.95 9.90 2.64
CA ARG A 116 2.12 8.61 3.31
C ARG A 116 1.39 8.55 4.63
N GLY A 117 1.12 7.33 5.09
CA GLY A 117 0.50 7.07 6.38
C GLY A 117 -0.13 5.69 6.45
N PRO A 118 -0.55 5.25 7.64
CA PRO A 118 -1.22 3.98 7.81
C PRO A 118 -2.68 4.03 7.32
N GLY A 119 -3.11 2.98 6.62
CA GLY A 119 -4.50 2.73 6.22
C GLY A 119 -4.99 1.36 6.66
N GLY A 120 -6.27 1.07 6.42
CA GLY A 120 -6.88 -0.19 6.82
C GLY A 120 -7.14 -0.29 8.33
N ALA A 121 -7.32 -1.51 8.84
CA ALA A 121 -7.71 -1.74 10.23
C ALA A 121 -6.51 -1.75 11.18
N GLY A 122 -6.43 -0.78 12.09
CA GLY A 122 -5.37 -0.69 13.12
C GLY A 122 -5.56 -1.61 14.34
N GLY A 123 -6.81 -1.99 14.64
CA GLY A 123 -7.16 -2.88 15.75
C GLY A 123 -8.05 -2.26 16.81
N ARG A 124 -9.33 -2.63 16.80
CA ARG A 124 -10.36 -2.11 17.72
C ARG A 124 -10.47 -0.59 17.70
N LEU A 125 -10.21 0.04 16.55
CA LEU A 125 -10.33 1.48 16.34
C LEU A 125 -11.72 1.89 15.84
N SER A 126 -12.62 0.92 15.65
CA SER A 126 -14.00 1.13 15.18
C SER A 126 -14.05 1.79 13.79
N SER A 127 -15.22 2.29 13.41
CA SER A 127 -15.58 2.55 12.01
C SER A 127 -14.82 3.71 11.33
N GLN A 128 -14.49 4.77 12.07
CA GLN A 128 -13.90 5.99 11.50
C GLN A 128 -12.38 5.95 11.35
N HIS A 129 -11.73 4.86 11.80
CA HIS A 129 -10.28 4.71 11.83
C HIS A 129 -9.81 3.40 11.19
N SER A 130 -10.66 2.76 10.40
CA SER A 130 -10.41 1.41 9.87
C SER A 130 -10.66 1.27 8.37
N GLN A 131 -10.66 2.39 7.63
CA GLN A 131 -10.98 2.39 6.21
C GLN A 131 -9.73 2.08 5.38
N SER A 132 -9.87 1.14 4.45
CA SER A 132 -8.94 0.94 3.34
C SER A 132 -9.38 1.81 2.18
N LEU A 133 -8.63 2.88 1.90
CA LEU A 133 -8.98 3.89 0.88
C LEU A 133 -8.14 3.76 -0.38
N GLU A 134 -7.41 2.65 -0.59
CA GLU A 134 -6.50 2.55 -1.73
C GLU A 134 -7.24 2.63 -3.07
N ALA A 135 -8.43 2.02 -3.15
CA ALA A 135 -9.30 2.08 -4.31
C ALA A 135 -9.70 3.52 -4.67
N ASN A 136 -10.03 4.35 -3.69
CA ASN A 136 -10.40 5.74 -3.90
C ASN A 136 -9.27 6.51 -4.59
N TYR A 137 -8.03 6.38 -4.10
CA TYR A 137 -6.90 7.12 -4.67
C TYR A 137 -6.38 6.50 -5.97
N ALA A 138 -6.44 5.18 -6.12
CA ALA A 138 -6.06 4.51 -7.36
C ALA A 138 -7.01 4.83 -8.52
N HIS A 139 -8.23 5.32 -8.24
CA HIS A 139 -9.15 5.75 -9.27
C HIS A 139 -8.65 6.99 -10.04
N PHE A 140 -7.94 7.93 -9.39
CA PHE A 140 -7.64 9.23 -9.98
C PHE A 140 -6.37 9.24 -10.84
N PRO A 141 -6.45 9.66 -12.13
CA PRO A 141 -5.29 9.89 -12.97
C PRO A 141 -4.35 10.97 -12.44
N GLY A 142 -3.06 10.79 -12.70
CA GLY A 142 -1.98 11.67 -12.22
C GLY A 142 -1.38 11.23 -10.89
N LEU A 143 -2.05 10.38 -10.12
CA LEU A 143 -1.50 9.72 -8.95
C LEU A 143 -0.76 8.43 -9.32
N LYS A 144 0.25 8.10 -8.52
CA LYS A 144 0.75 6.72 -8.34
C LYS A 144 0.35 6.24 -6.95
N VAL A 145 -0.05 4.99 -6.81
CA VAL A 145 -0.53 4.42 -5.53
C VAL A 145 0.22 3.15 -5.23
N ILE A 146 0.86 3.09 -4.06
CA ILE A 146 1.66 1.97 -3.59
C ILE A 146 1.25 1.51 -2.20
N ALA A 147 1.41 0.22 -1.93
CA ALA A 147 0.99 -0.47 -0.72
C ALA A 147 2.01 -1.58 -0.36
N PRO A 148 3.14 -1.23 0.28
CA PRO A 148 4.21 -2.18 0.55
C PRO A 148 3.80 -3.21 1.61
N ALA A 149 4.20 -4.47 1.42
CA ALA A 149 3.94 -5.53 2.39
C ALA A 149 5.10 -5.73 3.37
N THR A 150 6.35 -5.71 2.89
CA THR A 150 7.53 -6.07 3.71
C THR A 150 8.40 -4.86 4.08
N PRO A 151 9.29 -4.97 5.10
CA PRO A 151 10.25 -3.91 5.40
C PRO A 151 11.16 -3.52 4.22
N ALA A 152 11.59 -4.48 3.40
CA ALA A 152 12.35 -4.20 2.18
C ALA A 152 11.52 -3.38 1.19
N ASP A 153 10.29 -3.80 0.92
CA ASP A 153 9.37 -3.06 0.04
C ASP A 153 9.12 -1.64 0.59
N ALA A 154 8.87 -1.50 1.89
CA ALA A 154 8.64 -0.21 2.54
C ALA A 154 9.82 0.76 2.35
N LYS A 155 11.05 0.30 2.58
CA LYS A 155 12.26 1.11 2.37
C LYS A 155 12.43 1.48 0.90
N GLY A 156 12.47 0.47 0.03
CA GLY A 156 12.79 0.67 -1.38
C GLY A 156 11.75 1.48 -2.13
N MET A 157 10.46 1.28 -1.81
CA MET A 157 9.37 1.99 -2.47
C MET A 157 9.21 3.41 -1.96
N LEU A 158 9.43 3.70 -0.67
CA LEU A 158 9.43 5.08 -0.18
C LEU A 158 10.54 5.91 -0.82
N LYS A 159 11.74 5.32 -0.98
CA LYS A 159 12.85 5.98 -1.69
C LYS A 159 12.50 6.25 -3.15
N SER A 160 11.92 5.28 -3.86
CA SER A 160 11.41 5.48 -5.22
C SER A 160 10.35 6.57 -5.29
N ALA A 161 9.42 6.61 -4.32
CA ALA A 161 8.37 7.61 -4.24
C ALA A 161 8.94 9.02 -4.05
N ILE A 162 9.89 9.21 -3.13
CA ILE A 162 10.54 10.50 -2.87
C ILE A 162 11.31 10.99 -4.09
N ARG A 163 11.88 10.07 -4.89
CA ARG A 163 12.61 10.38 -6.13
C ARG A 163 11.69 10.61 -7.34
N ASP A 164 10.40 10.31 -7.24
CA ASP A 164 9.46 10.53 -8.33
C ASP A 164 9.13 12.01 -8.53
N GLU A 165 8.88 12.41 -9.78
CA GLU A 165 8.55 13.80 -10.14
C GLU A 165 7.04 14.08 -10.13
N ASN A 166 6.24 13.11 -9.68
CA ASN A 166 4.78 13.17 -9.64
C ASN A 166 4.26 12.82 -8.24
N PRO A 167 2.98 13.12 -7.95
CA PRO A 167 2.39 12.75 -6.66
C PRO A 167 2.33 11.24 -6.47
N VAL A 168 2.90 10.76 -5.37
CA VAL A 168 2.87 9.34 -4.97
C VAL A 168 2.14 9.19 -3.65
N ILE A 169 1.21 8.26 -3.62
CA ILE A 169 0.42 7.85 -2.46
C ILE A 169 1.00 6.55 -1.92
N MET A 170 1.37 6.53 -0.64
CA MET A 170 1.87 5.34 0.04
C MET A 170 0.93 4.92 1.19
N PHE A 171 0.24 3.82 0.98
CA PHE A 171 -0.57 3.16 1.99
C PHE A 171 0.28 2.19 2.80
N GLU A 172 0.50 2.52 4.06
CA GLU A 172 1.21 1.66 4.99
C GLU A 172 0.21 0.85 5.82
N GLY A 173 0.65 -0.30 6.35
CA GLY A 173 -0.15 -1.07 7.29
C GLY A 173 0.20 -0.71 8.73
N GLU A 174 -0.75 -0.21 9.52
CA GLU A 174 -0.50 0.10 10.94
C GLU A 174 0.00 -1.15 11.71
N ARG A 175 -0.64 -2.29 11.45
CA ARG A 175 -0.25 -3.59 12.02
C ARG A 175 1.10 -4.11 11.53
N LEU A 176 1.65 -3.54 10.46
CA LEU A 176 2.95 -3.92 9.91
C LEU A 176 4.11 -3.19 10.57
N TYR A 177 3.89 -2.05 11.25
CA TYR A 177 4.99 -1.22 11.75
C TYR A 177 5.99 -1.94 12.66
N ALA A 178 5.52 -2.86 13.50
CA ALA A 178 6.36 -3.64 14.41
C ALA A 178 6.90 -4.94 13.79
N LEU A 179 6.45 -5.29 12.59
CA LEU A 179 6.89 -6.49 11.89
C LEU A 179 8.35 -6.35 11.48
N LYS A 180 9.13 -7.39 11.74
CA LYS A 180 10.53 -7.49 11.33
C LYS A 180 10.68 -8.23 10.00
N GLY A 181 11.72 -7.88 9.27
CA GLY A 181 12.08 -8.53 8.03
C GLY A 181 13.45 -8.09 7.55
N GLU A 182 14.06 -8.89 6.69
CA GLU A 182 15.34 -8.58 6.10
C GLU A 182 15.23 -7.38 5.14
N VAL A 183 16.20 -6.48 5.23
CA VAL A 183 16.32 -5.33 4.33
C VAL A 183 17.71 -5.37 3.68
N PRO A 184 17.80 -5.21 2.34
CA PRO A 184 19.10 -5.19 1.67
C PRO A 184 20.03 -4.10 2.21
N GLU A 185 21.32 -4.43 2.32
CA GLU A 185 22.37 -3.47 2.68
C GLU A 185 22.67 -2.53 1.51
N GLY A 186 23.07 -1.29 1.82
CA GLY A 186 23.39 -0.29 0.80
C GLY A 186 22.15 0.35 0.16
N GLU A 187 22.31 0.82 -1.09
CA GLU A 187 21.21 1.44 -1.82
C GLU A 187 20.18 0.39 -2.23
N HIS A 188 18.96 0.54 -1.70
CA HIS A 188 17.82 -0.28 -2.04
C HIS A 188 16.71 0.58 -2.63
N ILE A 189 16.30 0.28 -3.86
CA ILE A 189 15.26 0.98 -4.62
C ILE A 189 14.35 -0.08 -5.21
N VAL A 190 13.05 0.06 -5.00
CA VAL A 190 12.04 -0.84 -5.58
C VAL A 190 11.27 -0.07 -6.65
N PRO A 191 11.27 -0.50 -7.93
CA PRO A 191 10.57 0.22 -8.98
C PRO A 191 9.07 0.29 -8.71
N LEU A 192 8.47 1.47 -8.90
CA LEU A 192 7.00 1.62 -8.83
C LEU A 192 6.38 1.02 -10.10
N GLY A 193 5.28 0.30 -9.95
CA GLY A 193 4.59 -0.39 -11.05
C GLY A 193 5.13 -1.80 -11.34
N VAL A 194 5.94 -2.37 -10.45
CA VAL A 194 6.49 -3.73 -10.59
C VAL A 194 6.07 -4.60 -9.41
N ALA A 195 5.34 -5.68 -9.69
CA ALA A 195 4.89 -6.66 -8.71
C ALA A 195 6.01 -7.64 -8.31
N ASP A 196 5.74 -8.48 -7.31
CA ASP A 196 6.67 -9.49 -6.79
C ASP A 196 6.01 -10.84 -6.65
N VAL A 197 6.61 -11.87 -7.26
CA VAL A 197 6.24 -13.25 -6.95
C VAL A 197 6.95 -13.64 -5.66
N LYS A 198 6.24 -13.56 -4.55
CA LYS A 198 6.76 -13.86 -3.21
C LYS A 198 6.90 -15.36 -2.97
N ARG A 199 6.09 -16.16 -3.68
CA ARG A 199 6.12 -17.62 -3.66
C ARG A 199 5.72 -18.14 -5.03
N GLU A 200 6.55 -19.00 -5.61
CA GLU A 200 6.22 -19.70 -6.85
C GLU A 200 5.17 -20.80 -6.59
N GLY A 201 4.26 -20.99 -7.54
CA GLY A 201 3.29 -22.08 -7.51
C GLY A 201 2.72 -22.38 -8.89
N THR A 202 1.86 -23.40 -8.95
CA THR A 202 1.39 -23.99 -10.23
C THR A 202 -0.12 -24.19 -10.30
N ASP A 203 -0.82 -24.25 -9.19
CA ASP A 203 -2.23 -24.69 -9.17
C ASP A 203 -3.20 -23.50 -9.14
N VAL A 204 -2.78 -22.38 -8.52
CA VAL A 204 -3.58 -21.16 -8.40
C VAL A 204 -2.68 -19.95 -8.15
N THR A 205 -3.02 -18.82 -8.75
CA THR A 205 -2.43 -17.51 -8.47
C THR A 205 -3.23 -16.79 -7.38
N LEU A 206 -2.57 -16.42 -6.28
CA LEU A 206 -3.10 -15.63 -5.18
C LEU A 206 -2.52 -14.22 -5.23
N ILE A 207 -3.34 -13.24 -5.61
CA ILE A 207 -2.95 -11.84 -5.81
C ILE A 207 -3.30 -11.04 -4.57
N THR A 208 -2.36 -10.25 -4.04
CA THR A 208 -2.54 -9.51 -2.80
C THR A 208 -1.63 -8.28 -2.72
N TRP A 209 -1.73 -7.51 -1.63
CA TRP A 209 -0.84 -6.38 -1.31
C TRP A 209 -0.92 -6.04 0.18
N SER A 210 0.01 -5.19 0.64
CA SER A 210 0.05 -4.70 2.02
C SER A 210 -0.05 -5.86 3.04
N ARG A 211 -0.83 -5.69 4.11
CA ARG A 211 -0.96 -6.65 5.19
C ARG A 211 -1.58 -7.99 4.75
N MET A 212 -2.41 -8.00 3.70
CA MET A 212 -3.06 -9.23 3.23
C MET A 212 -2.05 -10.27 2.73
N TYR A 213 -0.85 -9.83 2.33
CA TYR A 213 0.29 -10.69 2.04
C TYR A 213 0.54 -11.76 3.11
N TYR A 214 0.53 -11.39 4.39
CA TYR A 214 0.86 -12.33 5.47
C TYR A 214 -0.20 -13.42 5.64
N PHE A 215 -1.48 -13.08 5.52
CA PHE A 215 -2.56 -14.07 5.54
C PHE A 215 -2.54 -14.96 4.29
N CYS A 216 -2.13 -14.40 3.15
CA CYS A 216 -1.95 -15.17 1.91
C CYS A 216 -0.81 -16.18 2.02
N MET A 217 0.32 -15.80 2.63
CA MET A 217 1.44 -16.71 2.90
C MET A 217 1.03 -17.82 3.88
N GLU A 218 0.33 -17.49 4.97
CA GLU A 218 -0.20 -18.48 5.92
C GLU A 218 -1.12 -19.50 5.22
N ALA A 219 -2.03 -19.02 4.37
CA ALA A 219 -2.92 -19.89 3.59
C ALA A 219 -2.13 -20.78 2.61
N ALA A 220 -1.13 -20.22 1.93
CA ALA A 220 -0.28 -20.93 0.97
C ALA A 220 0.56 -22.04 1.64
N GLU A 221 1.12 -21.78 2.82
CA GLU A 221 1.86 -22.76 3.63
C GLU A 221 0.94 -23.88 4.17
N ALA A 222 -0.29 -23.54 4.57
CA ALA A 222 -1.26 -24.53 5.02
C ALA A 222 -1.66 -25.47 3.87
N LEU A 223 -1.94 -24.91 2.70
CA LEU A 223 -2.37 -25.64 1.49
C LEU A 223 -1.26 -26.50 0.88
N GLU A 224 0.02 -26.15 1.07
CA GLU A 224 1.14 -26.98 0.63
C GLU A 224 1.11 -28.37 1.28
N LYS A 225 0.71 -28.44 2.55
CA LYS A 225 0.57 -29.70 3.31
C LYS A 225 -0.54 -30.59 2.75
N GLU A 226 -1.46 -30.01 1.98
CA GLU A 226 -2.54 -30.70 1.26
C GLU A 226 -2.18 -30.95 -0.22
N GLY A 227 -0.93 -30.67 -0.62
CA GLY A 227 -0.45 -30.84 -1.99
C GLY A 227 -1.04 -29.81 -2.97
N ILE A 228 -1.35 -28.60 -2.50
CA ILE A 228 -1.80 -27.48 -3.34
C ILE A 228 -0.70 -26.43 -3.45
N SER A 229 -0.25 -26.20 -4.68
CA SER A 229 0.85 -25.30 -5.05
C SER A 229 0.32 -23.90 -5.38
N VAL A 230 0.35 -22.99 -4.41
CA VAL A 230 -0.14 -21.61 -4.53
C VAL A 230 0.99 -20.65 -4.92
N GLU A 231 0.84 -19.97 -6.05
CA GLU A 231 1.67 -18.82 -6.40
C GLU A 231 1.15 -17.58 -5.65
N VAL A 232 2.00 -16.86 -4.93
CA VAL A 232 1.63 -15.63 -4.23
C VAL A 232 2.27 -14.43 -4.92
N LEU A 233 1.43 -13.58 -5.53
CA LEU A 233 1.81 -12.35 -6.22
C LEU A 233 1.44 -11.14 -5.37
N ASP A 234 2.45 -10.45 -4.83
CA ASP A 234 2.28 -9.15 -4.17
C ASP A 234 2.34 -8.05 -5.23
N LEU A 235 1.25 -7.31 -5.39
CA LEU A 235 1.16 -6.26 -6.40
C LEU A 235 2.16 -5.13 -6.14
N ARG A 236 2.46 -4.82 -4.87
CA ARG A 236 3.21 -3.63 -4.40
C ARG A 236 2.59 -2.28 -4.83
N THR A 237 2.36 -2.08 -6.12
CA THR A 237 1.77 -0.88 -6.74
C THR A 237 0.36 -1.17 -7.23
N LEU A 238 -0.58 -0.33 -6.82
CA LEU A 238 -2.00 -0.41 -7.17
C LEU A 238 -2.35 0.54 -8.33
N ARG A 239 -1.52 1.56 -8.56
CA ARG A 239 -1.59 2.42 -9.73
C ARG A 239 -0.18 2.92 -10.12
N PRO A 240 0.31 2.63 -11.34
CA PRO A 240 -0.24 1.68 -12.31
C PRO A 240 -0.10 0.22 -11.83
N LEU A 241 -1.02 -0.65 -12.24
CA LEU A 241 -0.91 -2.09 -12.01
C LEU A 241 0.21 -2.67 -12.89
N ASP A 242 0.90 -3.69 -12.37
CA ASP A 242 1.76 -4.56 -13.17
C ASP A 242 0.89 -5.62 -13.87
N GLU A 243 0.24 -5.20 -14.96
CA GLU A 243 -0.67 -6.05 -15.72
C GLU A 243 0.04 -7.29 -16.30
N GLU A 244 1.30 -7.14 -16.70
CA GLU A 244 2.09 -8.23 -17.28
C GLU A 244 2.36 -9.32 -16.23
N ALA A 245 2.77 -8.95 -15.01
CA ALA A 245 3.00 -9.92 -13.95
C ALA A 245 1.71 -10.67 -13.57
N ILE A 246 0.58 -9.95 -13.47
CA ILE A 246 -0.73 -10.55 -13.20
C ILE A 246 -1.07 -11.59 -14.28
N LEU A 247 -1.06 -11.19 -15.55
CA LEU A 247 -1.44 -12.06 -16.66
C LEU A 247 -0.49 -13.24 -16.82
N LYS A 248 0.82 -13.03 -16.65
CA LYS A 248 1.82 -14.11 -16.70
C LYS A 248 1.57 -15.17 -15.63
N SER A 249 1.27 -14.73 -14.40
CA SER A 249 0.98 -15.64 -13.29
C SER A 249 -0.31 -16.43 -13.55
N VAL A 250 -1.39 -15.76 -13.94
CA VAL A 250 -2.69 -16.42 -14.18
C VAL A 250 -2.63 -17.39 -15.36
N ARG A 251 -1.93 -17.05 -16.45
CA ARG A 251 -1.73 -17.98 -17.58
C ARG A 251 -0.94 -19.22 -17.20
N LYS A 252 -0.10 -19.14 -16.16
CA LYS A 252 0.66 -20.30 -15.65
C LYS A 252 -0.20 -21.24 -14.82
N THR A 253 -1.11 -20.70 -14.01
CA THR A 253 -1.88 -21.46 -13.01
C THR A 253 -3.32 -21.75 -13.42
N ASN A 254 -3.82 -21.06 -14.44
CA ASN A 254 -5.17 -21.13 -14.99
C ASN A 254 -6.28 -20.75 -14.00
N ARG A 255 -5.95 -20.29 -12.79
CA ARG A 255 -6.90 -19.98 -11.71
C ARG A 255 -6.40 -18.81 -10.89
N ALA A 256 -7.31 -17.95 -10.44
CA ALA A 256 -6.93 -16.78 -9.64
C ALA A 256 -7.86 -16.56 -8.43
N VAL A 257 -7.25 -16.17 -7.32
CA VAL A 257 -7.91 -15.60 -6.15
C VAL A 257 -7.25 -14.26 -5.83
N ILE A 258 -8.05 -13.24 -5.53
CA ILE A 258 -7.56 -11.92 -5.11
C ILE A 258 -7.94 -11.69 -3.65
N CYS A 259 -6.98 -11.27 -2.83
CA CYS A 259 -7.20 -10.94 -1.42
C CYS A 259 -6.86 -9.48 -1.14
N GLU A 260 -7.87 -8.71 -0.74
CA GLU A 260 -7.76 -7.29 -0.40
C GLU A 260 -8.40 -6.97 0.96
N GLU A 261 -7.83 -6.05 1.73
CA GLU A 261 -8.34 -5.71 3.07
C GLU A 261 -9.66 -4.92 3.00
N GLY A 262 -9.78 -4.07 1.98
CA GLY A 262 -10.91 -3.17 1.80
C GLY A 262 -12.21 -3.83 1.40
N TRP A 263 -13.22 -2.99 1.18
CA TRP A 263 -14.57 -3.44 0.82
C TRP A 263 -14.65 -4.01 -0.60
N ALA A 264 -15.60 -4.93 -0.80
CA ALA A 264 -15.78 -5.62 -2.08
C ALA A 264 -16.22 -4.68 -3.24
N LEU A 265 -17.09 -3.71 -2.93
CA LEU A 265 -17.68 -2.83 -3.94
C LEU A 265 -16.65 -1.79 -4.39
N ALA A 266 -16.41 -1.72 -5.70
CA ALA A 266 -15.45 -0.79 -6.31
C ALA A 266 -14.01 -0.90 -5.75
N GLY A 267 -13.66 -2.04 -5.14
CA GLY A 267 -12.30 -2.36 -4.69
C GLY A 267 -11.33 -2.56 -5.86
N ILE A 268 -10.02 -2.56 -5.56
CA ILE A 268 -8.97 -2.75 -6.57
C ILE A 268 -9.11 -4.13 -7.21
N GLY A 269 -9.47 -5.14 -6.42
CA GLY A 269 -9.66 -6.50 -6.93
C GLY A 269 -10.71 -6.59 -8.03
N ALA A 270 -11.69 -5.68 -8.09
CA ALA A 270 -12.65 -5.65 -9.20
C ALA A 270 -11.97 -5.28 -10.54
N SER A 271 -11.00 -4.36 -10.52
CA SER A 271 -10.23 -3.99 -11.73
C SER A 271 -9.28 -5.10 -12.15
N VAL A 272 -8.70 -5.82 -11.18
CA VAL A 272 -7.86 -7.01 -11.46
C VAL A 272 -8.68 -8.14 -12.08
N VAL A 273 -9.91 -8.39 -11.58
CA VAL A 273 -10.84 -9.34 -12.21
C VAL A 273 -11.13 -8.95 -13.66
N ASP A 274 -11.45 -7.68 -13.91
CA ASP A 274 -11.74 -7.18 -15.27
C ASP A 274 -10.55 -7.34 -16.22
N LEU A 275 -9.34 -7.04 -15.75
CA LEU A 275 -8.10 -7.27 -16.49
C LEU A 275 -7.92 -8.73 -16.89
N ILE A 276 -8.05 -9.65 -15.92
CA ILE A 276 -7.88 -11.09 -16.18
C ILE A 276 -8.99 -11.58 -17.12
N GLN A 277 -10.24 -11.19 -16.87
CA GLN A 277 -11.40 -11.58 -17.66
C GLN A 277 -11.35 -11.05 -19.10
N SER A 278 -10.72 -9.90 -19.34
CA SER A 278 -10.60 -9.33 -20.68
C SER A 278 -9.39 -9.84 -21.47
N GLN A 279 -8.30 -10.22 -20.78
CA GLN A 279 -7.02 -10.53 -21.43
C GLN A 279 -6.49 -11.96 -21.22
N ALA A 280 -7.13 -12.76 -20.35
CA ALA A 280 -6.73 -14.14 -20.05
C ALA A 280 -7.93 -15.07 -19.81
N PHE A 281 -9.10 -14.79 -20.41
CA PHE A 281 -10.31 -15.57 -20.18
C PHE A 281 -10.21 -17.01 -20.69
N ASP A 282 -9.62 -17.21 -21.87
CA ASP A 282 -9.51 -18.53 -22.47
C ASP A 282 -8.54 -19.44 -21.70
N GLU A 283 -7.66 -18.85 -20.89
CA GLU A 283 -6.74 -19.55 -20.00
C GLU A 283 -7.33 -19.84 -18.61
N LEU A 284 -8.53 -19.34 -18.27
CA LEU A 284 -9.16 -19.59 -16.98
C LEU A 284 -9.93 -20.91 -16.94
N ASP A 285 -9.54 -21.77 -16.00
CA ASP A 285 -10.26 -23.02 -15.68
C ASP A 285 -11.39 -22.82 -14.66
N ALA A 286 -11.44 -21.66 -13.99
CA ALA A 286 -12.45 -21.33 -12.99
C ALA A 286 -12.67 -19.80 -12.90
N PRO A 287 -13.85 -19.34 -12.46
CA PRO A 287 -14.08 -17.92 -12.20
C PRO A 287 -13.11 -17.37 -11.15
N VAL A 288 -12.62 -16.15 -11.37
CA VAL A 288 -11.77 -15.45 -10.38
C VAL A 288 -12.60 -15.14 -9.12
N VAL A 289 -12.10 -15.54 -7.95
CA VAL A 289 -12.75 -15.29 -6.65
C VAL A 289 -12.04 -14.17 -5.91
N ARG A 290 -12.80 -13.33 -5.20
CA ARG A 290 -12.26 -12.27 -4.34
C ARG A 290 -12.55 -12.55 -2.88
N VAL A 291 -11.55 -12.33 -2.03
CA VAL A 291 -11.65 -12.35 -0.57
C VAL A 291 -11.40 -10.93 -0.08
N THR A 292 -12.44 -10.31 0.48
CA THR A 292 -12.43 -8.89 0.84
C THR A 292 -12.94 -8.68 2.26
N GLY A 293 -12.83 -7.46 2.78
CA GLY A 293 -13.61 -7.04 3.93
C GLY A 293 -15.12 -7.13 3.64
N LEU A 294 -15.91 -7.45 4.66
CA LEU A 294 -17.38 -7.41 4.59
C LEU A 294 -17.86 -5.98 4.37
N ASP A 295 -18.94 -5.82 3.60
CA ASP A 295 -19.56 -4.52 3.28
C ASP A 295 -20.35 -3.94 4.47
N VAL A 296 -19.60 -3.62 5.53
CA VAL A 296 -20.09 -3.02 6.77
C VAL A 296 -19.05 -2.05 7.32
N ASN A 297 -19.50 -1.14 8.17
CA ASN A 297 -18.62 -0.34 8.99
C ASN A 297 -17.89 -1.20 10.03
N MET A 298 -16.60 -0.94 10.24
CA MET A 298 -15.79 -1.70 11.19
C MET A 298 -16.37 -1.63 12.60
N SER A 299 -16.58 -2.79 13.22
CA SER A 299 -17.09 -2.90 14.58
C SER A 299 -15.96 -2.82 15.61
N TYR A 300 -16.25 -2.30 16.80
CA TYR A 300 -15.30 -2.30 17.94
C TYR A 300 -15.17 -3.69 18.60
N ALA A 301 -16.26 -4.45 18.67
CA ALA A 301 -16.26 -5.75 19.33
C ALA A 301 -15.35 -6.74 18.58
N ALA A 302 -14.38 -7.33 19.29
CA ALA A 302 -13.31 -8.13 18.68
C ALA A 302 -13.82 -9.30 17.83
N ASN A 303 -14.89 -9.96 18.24
CA ASN A 303 -15.50 -11.05 17.48
C ASN A 303 -16.10 -10.56 16.15
N LEU A 304 -16.68 -9.35 16.12
CA LEU A 304 -17.23 -8.76 14.91
C LEU A 304 -16.13 -8.18 14.02
N GLU A 305 -15.13 -7.49 14.59
CA GLU A 305 -13.95 -7.00 13.84
C GLU A 305 -13.28 -8.16 13.08
N ASN A 306 -12.95 -9.25 13.77
CA ASN A 306 -12.35 -10.43 13.14
C ASN A 306 -13.25 -11.04 12.07
N ALA A 307 -14.57 -11.11 12.30
CA ALA A 307 -15.50 -11.65 11.32
C ALA A 307 -15.55 -10.82 10.04
N THR A 308 -15.36 -9.50 10.13
CA THR A 308 -15.42 -8.58 8.97
C THR A 308 -14.21 -8.57 8.07
N GLN A 309 -13.04 -8.97 8.56
CA GLN A 309 -11.78 -8.89 7.80
C GLN A 309 -11.47 -10.20 7.06
N PRO A 310 -10.69 -10.17 5.96
CA PRO A 310 -10.07 -11.37 5.42
C PRO A 310 -9.18 -12.07 6.47
N ASP A 311 -9.11 -13.40 6.38
CA ASP A 311 -8.25 -14.24 7.20
C ASP A 311 -7.80 -15.47 6.39
N ALA A 312 -6.79 -16.20 6.89
CA ALA A 312 -6.27 -17.38 6.22
C ALA A 312 -7.35 -18.46 5.96
N PRO A 313 -8.25 -18.79 6.89
CA PRO A 313 -9.37 -19.72 6.61
C PRO A 313 -10.26 -19.32 5.43
N LYS A 314 -10.64 -18.04 5.32
CA LYS A 314 -11.44 -17.53 4.19
C LYS A 314 -10.66 -17.61 2.87
N ILE A 315 -9.36 -17.34 2.88
CA ILE A 315 -8.48 -17.47 1.71
C ILE A 315 -8.36 -18.92 1.26
N ILE A 316 -8.12 -19.84 2.21
CA ILE A 316 -8.07 -21.29 1.96
C ILE A 316 -9.38 -21.77 1.32
N ALA A 317 -10.53 -21.35 1.86
CA ALA A 317 -11.84 -21.71 1.31
C ALA A 317 -12.02 -21.20 -0.12
N ALA A 318 -11.61 -19.97 -0.42
CA ALA A 318 -11.66 -19.41 -1.77
C ALA A 318 -10.76 -20.16 -2.76
N ILE A 319 -9.55 -20.56 -2.33
CA ILE A 319 -8.63 -21.36 -3.14
C ILE A 319 -9.21 -22.75 -3.41
N LYS A 320 -9.69 -23.45 -2.38
CA LYS A 320 -10.34 -24.76 -2.55
C LYS A 320 -11.55 -24.68 -3.49
N LYS A 321 -12.30 -23.58 -3.44
CA LYS A 321 -13.42 -23.33 -4.36
C LYS A 321 -13.00 -23.25 -5.82
N VAL A 322 -11.96 -22.47 -6.17
CA VAL A 322 -11.51 -22.37 -7.57
C VAL A 322 -10.81 -23.65 -8.06
N LEU A 323 -10.33 -24.49 -7.14
CA LEU A 323 -9.77 -25.81 -7.42
C LEU A 323 -10.83 -26.92 -7.47
N TYR A 324 -12.10 -26.62 -7.23
CA TYR A 324 -13.19 -27.60 -7.12
C TYR A 324 -12.94 -28.68 -6.05
N ARG A 325 -12.34 -28.29 -4.92
CA ARG A 325 -12.03 -29.15 -3.75
C ARG A 325 -12.85 -28.77 -2.51
N GLU A 326 -14.05 -28.24 -2.70
CA GLU A 326 -14.96 -27.92 -1.59
C GLU A 326 -15.37 -29.22 -0.85
N GLY A 327 -15.11 -29.29 0.45
CA GLY A 327 -15.48 -30.45 1.30
C GLY A 327 -14.43 -31.56 1.43
N ALA A 328 -13.24 -31.37 0.85
CA ALA A 328 -12.06 -32.23 1.04
C ALA A 328 -11.08 -31.68 2.09
#